data_AF-A0A2V8Q5K0-F1
#
_entry.id   AF-A0A2V8Q5K0-F1
#
_cell.length_a   1.000
_cell.length_b   1.000
_cell.length_c   1.000
_cell.angle_alpha   90.00
_cell.angle_beta   90.00
_cell.angle_gamma   90.00
#
_symmetry.space_group_name_H-M   'P 1'
#
loop_
_entity.id
_entity.type
_entity.pdbx_description
1 polymer ?
#
loop_
_entity_poly.entity_id
_entity_poly.type
_entity_poly.pdbx_seq_one_letter_code
_entity_poly.pdbx_strand_id
1 'polypeptide(L)'
;MDGLRKAGTTHHLPRGLLTRAWLRSLENYDEGARADLDEAWEIAERGPMRLHMADIHLYRARLFHGVKPCPWKSPQEDLATAERLINECGYHRRDGELADAKQAILGLKHSA
;
A
#
# COMPACT_ATOMS: atom_id res chain seq x y z
N MET A 1 -23.79 2.37 11.95
CA MET A 1 -22.96 2.28 10.71
C MET A 1 -22.94 0.81 10.28
N ASP A 2 -24.10 0.22 9.99
CA ASP A 2 -24.25 -1.26 9.94
C ASP A 2 -24.72 -1.80 8.58
N GLY A 3 -24.95 -0.94 7.59
CA GLY A 3 -25.49 -1.35 6.28
C GLY A 3 -24.49 -2.02 5.33
N LEU A 4 -23.20 -1.68 5.44
CA LEU A 4 -22.18 -2.12 4.47
C LEU A 4 -21.64 -3.53 4.74
N ARG A 5 -21.89 -4.10 5.93
CA ARG A 5 -21.41 -5.45 6.28
C ARG A 5 -22.20 -6.57 5.59
N LYS A 6 -23.36 -6.28 4.97
CA LYS A 6 -24.27 -7.28 4.40
C LYS A 6 -24.23 -7.47 2.88
N ALA A 7 -23.50 -6.66 2.13
CA ALA A 7 -23.63 -6.63 0.66
C ALA A 7 -22.44 -7.22 -0.13
N GLY A 8 -21.43 -7.82 0.52
CA GLY A 8 -20.24 -8.31 -0.20
C GLY A 8 -19.39 -7.21 -0.83
N THR A 9 -19.73 -5.93 -0.63
CA THR A 9 -19.07 -4.72 -1.17
C THR A 9 -17.83 -4.29 -0.39
N THR A 10 -17.17 -5.20 0.32
CA THR A 10 -16.03 -4.89 1.20
C THR A 10 -14.80 -4.41 0.42
N HIS A 11 -14.76 -4.59 -0.92
CA HIS A 11 -13.61 -4.25 -1.77
C HIS A 11 -13.35 -2.73 -1.92
N HIS A 12 -14.36 -1.89 -1.67
CA HIS A 12 -14.18 -0.43 -1.76
C HIS A 12 -13.50 0.14 -0.52
N LEU A 13 -13.63 -0.53 0.63
CA LEU A 13 -13.13 -0.01 1.90
C LEU A 13 -11.59 0.12 1.90
N PRO A 14 -10.80 -0.89 1.46
CA PRO A 14 -9.35 -0.72 1.39
C PRO A 14 -8.92 0.39 0.40
N ARG A 15 -9.63 0.58 -0.73
CA ARG A 15 -9.28 1.65 -1.70
C ARG A 15 -9.52 3.05 -1.12
N GLY A 16 -10.60 3.22 -0.35
CA GLY A 16 -10.88 4.47 0.36
C GLY A 16 -9.81 4.76 1.41
N LEU A 17 -9.41 3.75 2.18
CA LEU A 17 -8.35 3.85 3.19
C LEU A 17 -6.99 4.20 2.56
N LEU A 18 -6.62 3.58 1.44
CA LEU A 18 -5.39 3.93 0.70
C LEU A 18 -5.37 5.39 0.25
N THR A 19 -6.49 5.88 -0.28
CA THR A 19 -6.61 7.29 -0.72
C THR A 19 -6.49 8.24 0.46
N ARG A 20 -7.12 7.91 1.60
CA ARG A 20 -7.05 8.72 2.82
C ARG A 20 -5.66 8.68 3.45
N ALA A 21 -4.97 7.54 3.43
CA ALA A 21 -3.58 7.41 3.87
C ALA A 21 -2.65 8.33 3.06
N TRP A 22 -2.84 8.38 1.74
CA TRP A 22 -2.06 9.28 0.89
C TRP A 22 -2.33 10.75 1.20
N LEU A 23 -3.60 11.15 1.34
CA LEU A 23 -3.95 12.53 1.74
C LEU A 23 -3.31 12.91 3.07
N ARG A 24 -3.43 12.05 4.09
CA ARG A 24 -2.84 12.29 5.43
C ARG A 24 -1.32 12.39 5.39
N SER A 25 -0.67 11.60 4.53
CA SER A 25 0.78 11.70 4.30
C SER A 25 1.16 13.09 3.75
N LEU A 26 0.37 13.64 2.80
CA LEU A 26 0.61 14.99 2.28
C LEU A 26 0.41 16.08 3.36
N GLU A 27 -0.43 15.81 4.35
CA GLU A 27 -0.67 16.67 5.51
C GLU A 27 0.36 16.48 6.64
N ASN A 28 1.40 15.67 6.43
CA ASN A 28 2.38 15.24 7.45
C ASN A 28 1.73 14.56 8.67
N TYR A 29 0.57 13.93 8.49
CA TYR A 29 -0.11 13.17 9.52
C TYR A 29 0.18 11.67 9.41
N ASP A 30 1.44 11.32 9.65
CA ASP A 30 1.98 9.96 9.49
C ASP A 30 1.26 8.91 10.34
N GLU A 31 0.89 9.26 11.57
CA GLU A 31 0.16 8.35 12.47
C GLU A 31 -1.21 7.98 11.87
N GLY A 32 -1.96 8.96 11.36
CA GLY A 32 -3.24 8.72 10.72
C GLY A 32 -3.10 7.97 9.39
N ALA A 33 -2.04 8.23 8.63
CA ALA A 33 -1.76 7.49 7.40
C ALA A 33 -1.41 6.01 7.70
N ARG A 34 -0.63 5.75 8.75
CA ARG A 34 -0.29 4.41 9.21
C ARG A 34 -1.54 3.65 9.65
N ALA A 35 -2.38 4.28 10.48
CA ALA A 35 -3.61 3.66 10.97
C ALA A 35 -4.54 3.23 9.82
N ASP A 36 -4.67 4.04 8.77
CA ASP A 36 -5.45 3.69 7.59
C ASP A 36 -4.88 2.49 6.83
N LEU A 37 -3.55 2.39 6.70
CA LEU A 37 -2.89 1.26 6.05
C LEU A 37 -2.99 -0.03 6.86
N ASP A 38 -2.94 0.06 8.18
CA ASP A 38 -3.12 -1.10 9.07
C ASP A 38 -4.57 -1.59 9.05
N GLU A 39 -5.57 -0.69 9.06
CA GLU A 39 -6.99 -1.07 8.87
C GLU A 39 -7.23 -1.71 7.50
N ALA A 40 -6.64 -1.14 6.43
CA ALA A 40 -6.75 -1.71 5.09
C ALA A 40 -6.14 -3.13 5.03
N TRP A 41 -5.03 -3.37 5.73
CA TRP A 41 -4.40 -4.68 5.83
C TRP A 41 -5.32 -5.70 6.50
N GLU A 42 -5.90 -5.38 7.65
CA GLU A 42 -6.81 -6.29 8.36
C GLU A 42 -7.99 -6.76 7.49
N ILE A 43 -8.54 -5.85 6.69
CA ILE A 43 -9.63 -6.16 5.76
C ILE A 43 -9.13 -7.07 4.62
N ALA A 44 -8.00 -6.71 4.02
CA ALA A 44 -7.44 -7.43 2.89
C ALA A 44 -7.02 -8.86 3.27
N GLU A 45 -6.39 -9.03 4.44
CA GLU A 45 -5.93 -10.31 4.99
C GLU A 45 -7.09 -11.27 5.29
N ARG A 46 -8.18 -10.76 5.86
CA ARG A 46 -9.39 -11.56 6.10
C ARG A 46 -10.12 -11.98 4.82
N GLY A 47 -10.03 -11.18 3.76
CA GLY A 47 -10.77 -11.35 2.50
C GLY A 47 -9.96 -11.95 1.33
N PRO A 48 -8.87 -12.67 1.61
CA PRO A 48 -7.72 -12.91 0.70
C PRO A 48 -7.55 -11.94 -0.49
N MET A 49 -7.60 -10.62 -0.24
CA MET A 49 -7.65 -9.60 -1.29
C MET A 49 -6.26 -9.26 -1.85
N ARG A 50 -5.63 -10.17 -2.59
CA ARG A 50 -4.22 -10.07 -3.03
C ARG A 50 -3.87 -8.78 -3.77
N LEU A 51 -4.75 -8.27 -4.64
CA LEU A 51 -4.55 -6.99 -5.34
C LEU A 51 -4.45 -5.82 -4.37
N HIS A 52 -5.27 -5.82 -3.32
CA HIS A 52 -5.25 -4.79 -2.29
C HIS A 52 -4.05 -4.93 -1.36
N MET A 53 -3.64 -6.16 -1.03
CA MET A 53 -2.37 -6.39 -0.31
C MET A 53 -1.18 -5.83 -1.08
N ALA A 54 -1.15 -5.99 -2.40
CA ALA A 54 -0.12 -5.42 -3.25
C ALA A 54 -0.10 -3.89 -3.17
N ASP A 55 -1.27 -3.25 -3.29
CA ASP A 55 -1.41 -1.79 -3.15
C ASP A 55 -0.99 -1.31 -1.74
N ILE A 56 -1.35 -2.04 -0.67
CA ILE A 56 -0.99 -1.69 0.71
C ILE A 56 0.53 -1.71 0.90
N HIS A 57 1.20 -2.80 0.49
CA HIS A 57 2.65 -2.86 0.57
C HIS A 57 3.33 -1.75 -0.25
N LEU A 58 2.82 -1.47 -1.45
CA LEU A 58 3.34 -0.37 -2.27
C LEU A 58 3.19 0.98 -1.58
N TYR A 59 2.05 1.24 -0.93
CA TYR A 59 1.81 2.48 -0.19
C TYR A 59 2.66 2.58 1.08
N ARG A 60 2.85 1.49 1.83
CA ARG A 60 3.77 1.45 2.98
C ARG A 60 5.17 1.89 2.57
N ALA A 61 5.70 1.29 1.51
CA ALA A 61 7.00 1.66 0.98
C ALA A 61 7.04 3.13 0.54
N ARG A 62 6.11 3.55 -0.32
CA ARG A 62 6.10 4.90 -0.92
C ARG A 62 5.95 6.01 0.10
N LEU A 63 5.06 5.85 1.08
CA LEU A 63 4.75 6.91 2.03
C LEU A 63 5.71 6.94 3.22
N PHE A 64 6.30 5.80 3.61
CA PHE A 64 7.07 5.69 4.86
C PHE A 64 8.56 5.39 4.68
N HIS A 65 9.11 5.40 3.45
CA HIS A 65 10.53 5.15 3.24
C HIS A 65 11.49 6.11 3.96
N GLY A 66 11.05 7.35 4.23
CA GLY A 66 11.82 8.35 4.97
C GLY A 66 11.55 8.38 6.48
N VAL A 67 10.51 7.68 6.96
CA VAL A 67 10.05 7.73 8.36
C VAL A 67 10.91 6.83 9.23
N LYS A 68 11.39 7.35 10.37
CA LYS A 68 12.27 6.64 11.31
C LYS A 68 11.74 6.74 12.75
N PRO A 69 11.56 5.60 13.46
CA PRO A 69 11.71 4.23 12.97
C PRO A 69 10.63 3.87 11.94
N CYS A 70 10.94 2.89 11.06
CA CYS A 70 9.93 2.37 10.14
C CYS A 70 8.79 1.72 10.95
N PRO A 71 7.50 2.02 10.64
CA PRO A 71 6.37 1.43 11.34
C PRO A 71 6.23 -0.10 11.17
N TRP A 72 6.79 -0.62 10.07
CA TRP A 72 6.80 -2.04 9.72
C TRP A 72 8.25 -2.53 9.58
N LYS A 73 8.46 -3.65 8.87
CA LYS A 73 9.78 -4.30 8.82
C LYS A 73 10.82 -3.49 8.07
N SER A 74 10.57 -3.14 6.81
CA SER A 74 11.36 -2.14 6.08
C SER A 74 10.67 -1.74 4.77
N PRO A 75 10.94 -0.53 4.23
CA PRO A 75 10.44 -0.12 2.93
C PRO A 75 10.88 -1.05 1.79
N GLN A 76 12.07 -1.65 1.89
CA GLN A 76 12.61 -2.59 0.90
C GLN A 76 11.82 -3.90 0.87
N GLU A 77 11.43 -4.42 2.03
CA GLU A 77 10.63 -5.64 2.12
C GLU A 77 9.19 -5.41 1.68
N ASP A 78 8.62 -4.26 2.00
CA ASP A 78 7.32 -3.85 1.47
C ASP A 78 7.37 -3.75 -0.07
N LEU A 79 8.43 -3.14 -0.65
CA LEU A 79 8.61 -3.12 -2.11
C LEU A 79 8.71 -4.52 -2.73
N ALA A 80 9.55 -5.39 -2.16
CA ALA A 80 9.73 -6.75 -2.67
C ALA A 80 8.42 -7.55 -2.63
N THR A 81 7.62 -7.35 -1.58
CA THR A 81 6.32 -8.02 -1.43
C THR A 81 5.29 -7.44 -2.39
N ALA A 82 5.25 -6.11 -2.56
CA ALA A 82 4.39 -5.46 -3.55
C ALA A 82 4.69 -5.95 -4.97
N GLU A 83 5.96 -5.96 -5.37
CA GLU A 83 6.40 -6.46 -6.68
C GLU A 83 5.97 -7.91 -6.91
N ARG A 84 6.23 -8.79 -5.94
CA ARG A 84 5.85 -10.19 -6.04
C ARG A 84 4.35 -10.35 -6.25
N LEU A 85 3.53 -9.66 -5.45
CA LEU A 85 2.08 -9.75 -5.56
C LEU A 85 1.55 -9.13 -6.87
N ILE A 86 2.13 -8.03 -7.35
CA ILE A 86 1.80 -7.41 -8.64
C ILE A 86 2.02 -8.42 -9.77
N ASN A 87 3.18 -9.06 -9.80
CA ASN A 87 3.53 -10.04 -10.83
C ASN A 87 2.65 -11.29 -10.75
N GLU A 88 2.46 -11.86 -9.55
CA GLU A 88 1.63 -13.05 -9.35
C GLU A 88 0.15 -12.83 -9.72
N CYS A 89 -0.35 -11.60 -9.61
CA CYS A 89 -1.73 -11.25 -9.93
C CYS A 89 -1.93 -10.66 -11.33
N GLY A 90 -0.84 -10.43 -12.10
CA GLY A 90 -0.90 -9.71 -13.38
C GLY A 90 -1.36 -8.26 -13.26
N TYR A 91 -1.10 -7.60 -12.12
CA TYR A 91 -1.65 -6.29 -11.77
C TYR A 91 -0.80 -5.11 -12.27
N HIS A 92 -0.51 -5.09 -13.58
CA HIS A 92 0.43 -4.17 -14.21
C HIS A 92 0.05 -2.68 -14.16
N ARG A 93 -1.14 -2.33 -13.67
CA ARG A 93 -1.55 -0.94 -13.44
C ARG A 93 -0.58 -0.21 -12.51
N ARG A 94 0.12 -0.92 -11.61
CA ARG A 94 1.03 -0.34 -10.62
C ARG A 94 2.50 -0.33 -11.02
N ASP A 95 2.84 -0.77 -12.24
CA ASP A 95 4.23 -0.90 -12.66
C ASP A 95 4.97 0.44 -12.63
N GLY A 96 4.32 1.53 -13.04
CA GLY A 96 4.90 2.89 -12.95
C GLY A 96 5.18 3.32 -11.51
N GLU A 97 4.19 3.17 -10.62
CA GLU A 97 4.34 3.51 -9.20
C GLU A 97 5.39 2.64 -8.50
N LEU A 98 5.50 1.35 -8.89
CA LEU A 98 6.53 0.45 -8.41
C LEU A 98 7.93 0.86 -8.88
N ALA A 99 8.07 1.25 -10.14
CA ALA A 99 9.34 1.71 -10.70
C ALA A 99 9.84 2.99 -10.02
N ASP A 100 8.95 3.97 -9.81
CA ASP A 100 9.25 5.20 -9.08
C ASP A 100 9.71 4.91 -7.65
N ALA A 101 8.98 4.04 -6.95
CA ALA A 101 9.29 3.68 -5.57
C ALA A 101 10.63 2.92 -5.46
N LYS A 102 10.90 2.01 -6.40
CA LYS A 102 12.20 1.32 -6.53
C LYS A 102 13.35 2.29 -6.75
N GLN A 103 13.18 3.27 -7.63
CA GLN A 103 14.18 4.31 -7.85
C GLN A 103 14.44 5.11 -6.57
N ALA A 104 13.38 5.53 -5.88
CA ALA A 104 13.49 6.33 -4.66
C ALA A 104 14.12 5.56 -3.47
N ILE A 105 13.86 4.26 -3.35
CA ILE A 105 14.25 3.47 -2.18
C ILE A 105 15.54 2.66 -2.40
N LEU A 106 15.76 2.15 -3.61
CA LEU A 106 16.89 1.28 -3.94
C LEU A 106 17.95 1.99 -4.79
N GLY A 107 17.69 3.21 -5.28
CA GLY A 107 18.60 3.92 -6.19
C GLY A 107 18.70 3.31 -7.58
N LEU A 108 17.70 2.51 -7.99
CA LEU A 108 17.67 1.91 -9.33
C LEU A 108 17.46 3.00 -10.39
N LYS A 109 18.39 3.08 -11.35
CA LYS A 109 18.28 3.98 -12.50
C LYS A 109 17.37 3.33 -13.54
N HIS A 110 16.42 4.09 -14.08
CA HIS A 110 15.71 3.69 -15.29
C HIS A 110 16.75 3.54 -16.42
N SER A 111 16.87 2.33 -16.98
CA SER A 111 17.59 2.18 -18.25
C SER A 111 16.73 2.85 -19.31
N ALA A 112 17.27 3.90 -19.92
CA ALA A 112 16.64 4.66 -21.00
C ALA A 112 16.48 3.82 -22.26
#